data_AF-A0A497T7D4-F1
#
_entry.id   AF-A0A497T7D4-F1
#
_cell.length_a   1.000
_cell.length_b   1.000
_cell.length_c   1.000
_cell.angle_alpha   90.00
_cell.angle_beta   90.00
_cell.angle_gamma   90.00
#
_symmetry.space_group_name_H-M   'P 1'
#
loop_
_entity.id
_entity.type
_entity.pdbx_description
1 polymer ?
#
loop_
_entity_poly.entity_id
_entity_poly.type
_entity_poly.pdbx_seq_one_letter_code
_entity_poly.pdbx_strand_id
1 'polypeptide(L)' 'MSAKLVGVWILGSIMLMAAVWIIQKLELTIGVSFSSYLLALAVAFILILLTGLCWISVAVATRRRFL' A
#
# COMPACT_ATOMS: atom_id res chain seq x y z
N MET A 1 15.71 -5.45 -15.64
CA MET A 1 14.94 -5.78 -14.41
C MET A 1 14.09 -7.02 -14.71
N SER A 2 14.02 -8.02 -13.81
CA SER A 2 13.23 -9.26 -14.10
C SER A 2 11.73 -8.97 -14.09
N ALA A 3 10.94 -9.62 -14.94
CA ALA A 3 9.47 -9.44 -14.99
C ALA A 3 8.80 -9.66 -13.62
N LYS A 4 9.33 -10.60 -12.82
CA LYS A 4 8.86 -10.85 -11.45
C LYS A 4 9.04 -9.62 -10.54
N LEU A 5 10.19 -8.94 -10.68
CA LEU A 5 10.57 -7.76 -9.90
C LEU A 5 9.70 -6.55 -10.28
N VAL A 6 9.41 -6.39 -11.57
CA VAL A 6 8.47 -5.38 -12.08
C VAL A 6 7.05 -5.66 -11.57
N GLY A 7 6.62 -6.92 -11.57
CA GLY A 7 5.31 -7.31 -11.03
C GLY A 7 5.13 -6.95 -9.56
N VAL A 8 6.13 -7.21 -8.70
CA VAL A 8 6.09 -6.83 -7.28
C VAL A 8 6.06 -5.31 -7.11
N TRP A 9 6.78 -4.57 -7.94
CA TRP A 9 6.76 -3.10 -7.91
C TRP A 9 5.38 -2.54 -8.27
N ILE A 10 4.78 -3.05 -9.36
CA ILE A 10 3.42 -2.67 -9.80
C ILE A 10 2.38 -3.03 -8.73
N LEU A 11 2.48 -4.20 -8.12
CA LEU A 11 1.59 -4.63 -7.04
C LEU A 11 1.63 -3.64 -5.87
N GLY A 12 2.83 -3.21 -5.47
CA GLY A 12 3.00 -2.18 -4.43
C GLY A 12 2.31 -0.86 -4.79
N SER A 13 2.42 -0.42 -6.06
CA SER A 13 1.75 0.79 -6.56
C SER A 13 0.21 0.68 -6.54
N ILE A 14 -0.34 -0.50 -6.88
CA ILE A 14 -1.79 -0.74 -6.81
C ILE A 14 -2.27 -0.68 -5.36
N MET A 15 -1.53 -1.28 -4.42
CA MET A 15 -1.86 -1.20 -2.99
C MET A 15 -1.82 0.23 -2.47
N LEU A 16 -0.84 1.04 -2.92
CA LEU A 16 -0.74 2.44 -2.55
C LEU A 16 -1.92 3.24 -3.07
N MET A 17 -2.30 3.03 -4.33
CA MET A 17 -3.45 3.68 -4.95
C MET A 17 -4.73 3.36 -4.17
N ALA A 18 -4.93 2.10 -3.79
CA ALA A 18 -6.08 1.70 -2.96
C ALA A 18 -6.07 2.38 -1.59
N ALA A 19 -4.91 2.44 -0.92
CA ALA A 19 -4.78 3.11 0.37
C ALA A 19 -5.09 4.61 0.29
N VAL A 20 -4.53 5.30 -0.69
CA VAL A 20 -4.75 6.74 -0.91
C VAL A 20 -6.22 7.01 -1.22
N TRP A 21 -6.87 6.16 -2.02
CA TRP A 21 -8.28 6.32 -2.33
C TRP A 21 -9.15 6.21 -1.07
N ILE A 22 -8.86 5.25 -0.19
CA ILE A 22 -9.56 5.11 1.10
C ILE A 22 -9.36 6.38 1.96
N ILE A 23 -8.12 6.85 2.10
CA ILE A 23 -7.80 8.03 2.94
C ILE A 23 -8.47 9.30 2.40
N GLN A 24 -8.53 9.50 1.09
CA GLN A 24 -9.18 10.68 0.51
C GLN A 24 -10.70 10.71 0.70
N LYS A 25 -11.32 9.58 1.03
CA LYS A 25 -12.76 9.48 1.30
C LYS A 25 -13.05 9.29 2.79
N LEU A 26 -12.03 9.40 3.64
CA LEU A 26 -12.14 9.16 5.07
C LEU A 26 -12.68 10.39 5.78
N GLU A 27 -14.00 10.52 5.83
CA GLU A 27 -14.68 11.62 6.51
C GLU A 27 -15.62 11.09 7.59
N LEU A 28 -15.61 11.71 8.78
CA LEU A 28 -16.56 11.45 9.86
C LEU A 28 -17.86 12.19 9.54
N THR A 29 -18.68 11.58 8.68
CA THR A 29 -19.99 12.09 8.28
C THR A 29 -21.11 11.49 9.12
N ILE A 30 -22.26 12.18 9.12
CA ILE A 30 -23.47 11.73 9.83
C ILE A 30 -23.90 10.38 9.24
N GLY A 31 -23.94 9.34 10.08
CA GLY A 31 -24.28 7.97 9.69
C GLY A 31 -23.09 7.00 9.63
N VAL A 32 -21.85 7.48 9.76
CA VAL A 32 -20.67 6.62 9.87
C VAL A 32 -20.35 6.38 11.35
N SER A 33 -20.36 5.11 11.75
CA SER A 33 -19.94 4.75 13.11
C SER A 33 -18.43 4.98 13.29
N PHE A 34 -18.02 5.41 14.48
CA PHE A 34 -16.60 5.59 14.81
C PHE A 34 -15.77 4.31 14.58
N SER A 35 -16.35 3.15 14.88
CA SER A 35 -15.71 1.85 14.64
C SER A 35 -15.43 1.59 13.17
N SER A 36 -16.38 1.92 12.28
CA SER A 36 -16.19 1.78 10.82
C SER A 36 -15.11 2.70 10.29
N TYR A 37 -15.06 3.94 10.79
CA TYR A 37 -14.01 4.90 10.46
C TYR A 37 -12.63 4.39 10.86
N LEU A 38 -12.49 3.92 12.11
CA LEU A 38 -11.23 3.41 12.65
C LEU A 38 -10.75 2.16 11.88
N LEU A 39 -11.68 1.28 11.50
CA LEU A 39 -11.36 0.08 10.72
C LEU A 39 -10.89 0.43 9.31
N ALA A 40 -11.55 1.38 8.63
CA ALA A 40 -11.11 1.86 7.31
C ALA A 40 -9.72 2.53 7.38
N LEU A 41 -9.46 3.32 8.43
CA LEU A 41 -8.14 3.91 8.68
C LEU A 41 -7.06 2.83 8.87
N ALA A 42 -7.34 1.82 9.68
CA ALA A 42 -6.42 0.71 9.92
C ALA A 42 -6.12 -0.09 8.65
N VAL A 43 -7.13 -0.34 7.81
CA VAL A 43 -6.96 -1.00 6.51
C VAL A 43 -6.06 -0.17 5.58
N ALA A 44 -6.30 1.13 5.47
CA ALA A 44 -5.45 2.01 4.66
C ALA A 44 -4.01 2.04 5.16
N PHE A 45 -3.80 2.07 6.47
CA PHE A 45 -2.48 2.01 7.08
C PHE A 45 -1.74 0.70 6.73
N ILE A 46 -2.41 -0.45 6.84
CA ILE A 46 -1.82 -1.75 6.47
C ILE A 46 -1.43 -1.78 4.99
N LEU A 47 -2.29 -1.26 4.10
CA LEU A 47 -1.98 -1.20 2.67
C LEU A 47 -0.73 -0.36 2.38
N ILE A 48 -0.55 0.77 3.06
CA ILE A 48 0.67 1.60 2.94
C ILE A 48 1.91 0.81 3.39
N LEU A 49 1.82 0.08 4.50
CA LEU A 49 2.93 -0.75 4.98
C LEU A 49 3.29 -1.85 3.98
N LEU A 50 2.29 -2.52 3.41
CA LEU A 50 2.49 -3.54 2.38
C LEU A 50 3.15 -2.97 1.11
N THR A 51 2.74 -1.78 0.66
CA THR A 51 3.42 -1.07 -0.43
C THR A 51 4.90 -0.88 -0.10
N GLY A 52 5.21 -0.38 1.11
CA GLY A 52 6.59 -0.19 1.55
C GLY A 52 7.39 -1.50 1.48
N LEU A 53 6.83 -2.60 1.99
CA LEU A 53 7.47 -3.92 1.94
C LEU A 53 7.71 -4.40 0.50
N CYS A 54 6.76 -4.21 -0.41
CA CYS A 54 6.93 -4.54 -1.83
C CYS A 54 8.11 -3.78 -2.44
N TRP A 55 8.20 -2.46 -2.22
CA TRP A 55 9.25 -1.63 -2.80
C TRP A 55 10.62 -1.82 -2.15
N ILE A 56 10.68 -2.06 -0.84
CA ILE A 56 11.92 -2.46 -0.15
C ILE A 56 12.42 -3.78 -0.73
N SER A 57 11.52 -4.76 -0.94
CA SER A 57 11.89 -6.05 -1.53
C SER A 57 12.46 -5.89 -2.95
N VAL A 58 11.87 -5.00 -3.75
CA VAL A 58 12.35 -4.65 -5.09
C VAL A 58 13.74 -4.02 -5.01
N ALA A 59 13.95 -3.04 -4.13
CA ALA A 59 15.23 -2.35 -3.96
C ALA A 59 16.36 -3.28 -3.48
N VAL A 60 16.06 -4.20 -2.56
CA VAL A 60 17.03 -5.21 -2.08
C VAL A 60 17.37 -6.20 -3.19
N ALA A 61 16.37 -6.67 -3.94
CA ALA A 61 16.58 -7.63 -5.02
C ALA A 61 17.34 -7.03 -6.21
N THR A 62 17.13 -5.75 -6.53
CA THR A 62 17.94 -5.05 -7.54
C THR A 62 19.37 -4.89 -7.05
N ARG A 63 19.60 -4.46 -5.81
CA ARG A 63 20.95 -4.30 -5.24
C ARG A 63 21.77 -5.61 -5.28
N ARG A 64 21.17 -6.75 -4.89
CA ARG A 64 21.86 -8.06 -4.92
C ARG A 64 22.23 -8.55 -6.32
N ARG A 65 21.61 -8.01 -7.38
CA ARG A 65 21.92 -8.37 -8.77
C ARG A 65 23.03 -7.50 -9.36
N PHE A 66 23.34 -6.37 -8.73
CA PHE A 66 24.39 -5.44 -9.16
C PHE A 66 25.73 -5.62 -8.42
N LEU A 67 25.73 -6.33 -7.29
CA LEU A 67 26.93 -6.85 -6.63
C LEU A 67 27.28 -8.23 -7.20
#